data_AF-A0A2I0IMD7-F1
#
_entry.id   AF-A0A2I0IMD7-F1
#
_cell.length_a   1.000
_cell.length_b   1.000
_cell.length_c   1.000
_cell.angle_alpha   90.00
_cell.angle_beta   90.00
_cell.angle_gamma   90.00
#
_symmetry.space_group_name_H-M   'P 1'
#
loop_
_entity.id
_entity.type
_entity.pdbx_description
1 polymer ?
#
loop_
_entity_poly.entity_id
_entity_poly.type
_entity_poly.pdbx_seq_one_letter_code
_entity_poly.pdbx_strand_id
1 'polypeptide(L)'
;MAPNITTIAPATKPNAIVATRPENPPTCAYVTFLAGNGDYVKGVVGLMKGLRKVRSKYPLVVAVLPDVPEEHRKILVDQGCIVREIEPVYPPENQTQFAMAYYVINYSKLRIWEFVEYEKMIYLDGDIQVYDNIDHLFDLPDGQFYAVMDCFCEKTCLPTYHDLLKTLQVTPPTPFAEQDFLNMYFRDIYCPIPPIYNLVLAMLWRHPENIHLDHVKVVHYCAAGSKPWRYTGKEENMDRGDIKMLVKKWWDICNDETLDHKNYVAPAEDTEAVNLQRFLAALLEAGIFHDITAPSAA
;
A
#
# COMPACT_ATOMS: atom_id res chain seq x y z
N MET A 1 51.39 25.76 -13.66
CA MET A 1 50.29 26.69 -13.32
C MET A 1 49.03 26.16 -13.97
N ALA A 2 47.96 25.98 -13.20
CA ALA A 2 46.58 25.78 -13.67
C ALA A 2 45.68 26.54 -12.67
N PRO A 3 44.57 27.16 -13.11
CA PRO A 3 43.90 28.19 -12.31
C PRO A 3 43.00 27.63 -11.20
N ASN A 4 42.89 28.38 -10.10
CA ASN A 4 41.95 28.12 -9.02
C ASN A 4 40.49 28.24 -9.50
N ILE A 5 39.65 27.27 -9.15
CA ILE A 5 38.18 27.39 -9.23
C ILE A 5 37.66 27.62 -7.81
N THR A 6 37.16 28.82 -7.56
CA THR A 6 36.64 29.23 -6.25
C THR A 6 35.31 28.53 -5.95
N THR A 7 35.28 27.65 -4.95
CA THR A 7 34.03 27.02 -4.48
C THR A 7 33.22 28.04 -3.67
N ILE A 8 32.02 28.39 -4.15
CA ILE A 8 31.06 29.21 -3.40
C ILE A 8 30.37 28.32 -2.37
N ALA A 9 30.38 28.73 -1.10
CA ALA A 9 29.68 28.02 -0.03
C ALA A 9 28.15 28.14 -0.20
N PRO A 10 27.36 27.07 0.00
CA PRO A 10 25.91 27.16 -0.06
C PRO A 10 25.36 27.94 1.14
N ALA A 11 24.38 28.82 0.88
CA ALA A 11 23.74 29.62 1.90
C ALA A 11 22.96 28.76 2.92
N THR A 12 23.09 29.11 4.20
CA THR A 12 22.41 28.44 5.32
C THR A 12 20.89 28.63 5.19
N LYS A 13 20.15 27.53 5.00
CA LYS A 13 18.68 27.54 5.12
C LYS A 13 18.30 27.66 6.61
N PRO A 14 17.20 28.37 6.96
CA PRO A 14 16.76 28.52 8.34
C PRO A 14 16.32 27.17 8.95
N ASN A 15 16.42 27.08 10.28
CA ASN A 15 16.26 25.84 11.05
C ASN A 15 14.94 25.12 10.79
N ALA A 16 15.01 23.79 10.66
CA ALA A 16 13.87 22.91 10.57
C ALA A 16 13.09 22.84 11.90
N ILE A 17 11.77 22.67 11.81
CA ILE A 17 10.97 22.16 12.93
C ILE A 17 11.26 20.66 13.02
N VAL A 18 12.24 20.29 13.85
CA VAL A 18 12.55 18.89 14.14
C VAL A 18 11.49 18.36 15.09
N ALA A 19 10.54 17.59 14.57
CA ALA A 19 9.70 16.73 15.39
C ALA A 19 10.61 15.79 16.20
N THR A 20 10.43 15.77 17.53
CA THR A 20 11.22 14.93 18.43
C THR A 20 10.99 13.46 18.09
N ARG A 21 12.01 12.80 17.51
CA ARG A 21 11.97 11.35 17.29
C ARG A 21 11.81 10.64 18.64
N PRO A 22 10.97 9.59 18.74
CA PRO A 22 10.84 8.81 19.96
C PRO A 22 12.19 8.17 20.34
N GLU A 23 12.43 8.02 21.65
CA GLU A 23 13.72 7.55 22.20
C GLU A 23 14.12 6.14 21.74
N ASN A 24 13.14 5.34 21.26
CA ASN A 24 13.39 4.18 20.41
C ASN A 24 12.45 4.26 19.19
N PRO A 25 12.95 4.27 17.94
CA PRO A 25 12.10 4.13 16.77
C PRO A 25 11.47 2.72 16.73
N PRO A 26 10.25 2.57 16.19
CA PRO A 26 9.62 1.27 16.08
C PRO A 26 10.40 0.37 15.12
N THR A 27 10.82 -0.82 15.58
CA THR A 27 11.57 -1.78 14.74
C THR A 27 10.69 -2.57 13.79
N CYS A 28 9.36 -2.44 13.88
CA CYS A 28 8.43 -3.03 12.93
C CYS A 28 7.45 -1.99 12.38
N ALA A 29 7.01 -2.19 11.13
CA ALA A 29 6.05 -1.31 10.46
C ALA A 29 5.11 -2.09 9.53
N TYR A 30 3.89 -1.58 9.36
CA TYR A 30 3.12 -1.88 8.15
C TYR A 30 3.66 -1.03 7.01
N VAL A 31 3.70 -1.60 5.81
CA VAL A 31 4.11 -0.86 4.61
C VAL A 31 3.05 -1.03 3.53
N THR A 32 2.79 0.05 2.80
CA THR A 32 1.97 0.04 1.60
C THR A 32 2.63 0.90 0.52
N PHE A 33 2.12 0.85 -0.70
CA PHE A 33 2.70 1.52 -1.86
C PHE A 33 1.65 2.35 -2.61
N LEU A 34 2.05 3.53 -3.08
CA LEU A 34 1.22 4.43 -3.87
C LEU A 34 2.04 5.02 -5.04
N ALA A 35 1.43 5.03 -6.22
CA ALA A 35 2.01 5.59 -7.44
C ALA A 35 0.95 6.40 -8.20
N GLY A 36 1.40 7.40 -8.96
CA GLY A 36 0.57 8.25 -9.80
C GLY A 36 -0.38 9.18 -9.04
N ASN A 37 -1.24 9.83 -9.82
CA ASN A 37 -2.22 10.83 -9.38
C ASN A 37 -3.65 10.26 -9.22
N GLY A 38 -3.81 8.95 -9.27
CA GLY A 38 -5.11 8.27 -9.14
C GLY A 38 -5.66 8.24 -7.71
N ASP A 39 -6.89 7.75 -7.56
CA ASP A 39 -7.64 7.77 -6.30
C ASP A 39 -7.26 6.71 -5.26
N TYR A 40 -6.21 5.92 -5.49
CA TYR A 40 -5.72 4.90 -4.53
C TYR A 40 -5.31 5.49 -3.17
N VAL A 41 -5.05 6.80 -3.10
CA VAL A 41 -4.90 7.52 -1.81
C VAL A 41 -6.11 7.32 -0.89
N LYS A 42 -7.34 7.21 -1.43
CA LYS A 42 -8.56 6.93 -0.66
C LYS A 42 -8.49 5.56 0.03
N GLY A 43 -7.92 4.57 -0.67
CA GLY A 43 -7.67 3.23 -0.14
C GLY A 43 -6.65 3.22 0.99
N VAL A 44 -5.50 3.89 0.79
CA VAL A 44 -4.45 4.01 1.82
C VAL A 44 -4.95 4.75 3.07
N VAL A 45 -5.82 5.77 2.93
CA VAL A 45 -6.47 6.42 4.08
C VAL A 45 -7.41 5.45 4.81
N GLY A 46 -8.20 4.65 4.09
CA GLY A 46 -9.03 3.58 4.68
C GLY A 46 -8.21 2.53 5.43
N LEU A 47 -7.07 2.12 4.88
CA LEU A 47 -6.12 1.22 5.52
C LEU A 47 -5.55 1.82 6.82
N MET A 48 -5.12 3.08 6.81
CA MET A 48 -4.62 3.78 8.01
C MET A 48 -5.70 3.89 9.10
N LYS A 49 -6.93 4.27 8.73
CA LYS A 49 -8.07 4.26 9.67
C LYS A 49 -8.37 2.84 10.17
N GLY A 50 -8.20 1.82 9.33
CA GLY A 50 -8.31 0.40 9.71
C GLY A 50 -7.33 0.00 10.81
N LEU A 51 -6.03 0.19 10.55
CA LEU A 51 -4.95 -0.10 11.51
C LEU A 51 -5.17 0.64 12.85
N ARG A 52 -5.65 1.88 12.79
CA ARG A 52 -6.03 2.68 13.97
C ARG A 52 -7.25 2.12 14.71
N LYS A 53 -8.30 1.68 14.00
CA LYS A 53 -9.51 1.08 14.58
C LYS A 53 -9.21 -0.20 15.35
N VAL A 54 -8.32 -1.03 14.79
CA VAL A 54 -7.84 -2.26 15.44
C VAL A 54 -6.73 -2.01 16.46
N ARG A 55 -6.42 -0.74 16.74
CA ARG A 55 -5.44 -0.27 17.73
C ARG A 55 -4.05 -0.89 17.52
N SER A 56 -3.59 -0.93 16.27
CA SER A 56 -2.23 -1.37 15.99
C SER A 56 -1.20 -0.51 16.72
N LYS A 57 -0.16 -1.14 17.28
CA LYS A 57 0.99 -0.46 17.90
C LYS A 57 2.01 0.07 16.88
N TYR A 58 1.91 -0.31 15.60
CA TYR A 58 2.94 -0.05 14.58
C TYR A 58 2.51 1.03 13.57
N PRO A 59 3.45 1.83 13.03
CA PRO A 59 3.16 2.83 12.02
C PRO A 59 2.80 2.19 10.67
N LEU A 60 2.12 2.98 9.82
CA LEU A 60 2.01 2.71 8.38
C LEU A 60 3.02 3.59 7.64
N VAL A 61 3.98 2.94 6.96
CA VAL A 61 4.87 3.58 6.00
C VAL A 61 4.25 3.48 4.62
N VAL A 62 4.21 4.59 3.89
CA VAL A 62 3.72 4.63 2.50
C VAL A 62 4.92 4.90 1.60
N ALA A 63 5.34 3.86 0.87
CA ALA A 63 6.30 4.00 -0.21
C ALA A 63 5.61 4.75 -1.37
N VAL A 64 6.18 5.88 -1.81
CA VAL A 64 5.62 6.70 -2.90
C VAL A 64 6.61 6.85 -4.05
N LEU A 65 6.09 6.80 -5.29
CA LEU A 65 6.87 7.24 -6.46
C LEU A 65 6.86 8.77 -6.60
N PRO A 66 7.85 9.36 -7.30
CA PRO A 66 7.93 10.81 -7.54
C PRO A 66 6.73 11.42 -8.28
N ASP A 67 5.90 10.60 -8.93
CA ASP A 67 4.69 11.02 -9.65
C ASP A 67 3.44 11.19 -8.76
N VAL A 68 3.50 10.77 -7.49
CA VAL A 68 2.42 10.98 -6.51
C VAL A 68 2.34 12.48 -6.14
N PRO A 69 1.21 13.16 -6.36
CA PRO A 69 1.06 14.59 -6.08
C PRO A 69 1.32 14.97 -4.62
N GLU A 70 1.84 16.18 -4.40
CA GLU A 70 2.10 16.71 -3.06
C GLU A 70 0.82 16.82 -2.20
N GLU A 71 -0.33 17.03 -2.82
CA GLU A 71 -1.64 16.98 -2.15
C GLU A 71 -1.92 15.58 -1.57
N HIS A 72 -1.68 14.51 -2.33
CA HIS A 72 -1.85 13.14 -1.85
C HIS A 72 -0.86 12.82 -0.72
N ARG A 73 0.40 13.25 -0.87
CA ARG A 73 1.44 13.09 0.17
C ARG A 73 1.05 13.81 1.45
N LYS A 74 0.54 15.04 1.35
CA LYS A 74 0.04 15.81 2.49
C LYS A 74 -1.15 15.12 3.16
N ILE A 75 -2.13 14.61 2.41
CA ILE A 75 -3.27 13.84 2.96
C ILE A 75 -2.79 12.65 3.80
N LEU A 76 -1.77 11.93 3.32
CA LEU A 76 -1.18 10.79 4.04
C LEU A 76 -0.47 11.22 5.33
N VAL A 77 0.34 12.28 5.27
CA VAL A 77 1.03 12.83 6.46
C VAL A 77 0.02 13.37 7.49
N ASP A 78 -1.00 14.09 7.04
CA ASP A 78 -2.07 14.62 7.91
C ASP A 78 -2.88 13.47 8.55
N GLN A 79 -2.99 12.32 7.88
CA GLN A 79 -3.55 11.07 8.44
C GLN A 79 -2.58 10.28 9.33
N GLY A 80 -1.36 10.77 9.56
CA GLY A 80 -0.35 10.15 10.43
C GLY A 80 0.47 9.02 9.79
N CYS A 81 0.47 8.90 8.46
CA CYS A 81 1.34 7.97 7.74
C CYS A 81 2.77 8.50 7.64
N ILE A 82 3.75 7.60 7.61
CA ILE A 82 5.15 7.93 7.30
C ILE A 82 5.33 7.83 5.78
N VAL A 83 5.35 8.95 5.07
CA VAL A 83 5.58 8.96 3.61
C VAL A 83 7.08 8.84 3.33
N ARG A 84 7.47 7.86 2.50
CA ARG A 84 8.86 7.65 2.05
C ARG A 84 8.91 7.54 0.53
N GLU A 85 9.59 8.47 -0.11
CA GLU A 85 9.84 8.42 -1.55
C GLU A 85 10.84 7.31 -1.91
N ILE A 86 10.59 6.64 -3.03
CA ILE A 86 11.45 5.58 -3.59
C ILE A 86 11.67 5.78 -5.09
N GLU A 87 12.85 5.37 -5.55
CA GLU A 87 13.24 5.45 -6.97
C GLU A 87 12.55 4.36 -7.81
N PRO A 88 11.91 4.70 -8.94
CA PRO A 88 11.26 3.72 -9.80
C PRO A 88 12.21 2.60 -10.26
N VAL A 89 11.67 1.38 -10.39
CA VAL A 89 12.40 0.22 -10.92
C VAL A 89 11.98 -0.01 -12.38
N TYR A 90 12.87 0.34 -13.31
CA TYR A 90 12.65 0.10 -14.73
C TYR A 90 13.10 -1.32 -15.13
N PRO A 91 12.23 -2.13 -15.73
CA PRO A 91 12.60 -3.43 -16.30
C PRO A 91 13.37 -3.27 -17.63
N PRO A 92 14.00 -4.35 -18.15
CA PRO A 92 14.79 -4.29 -19.39
C PRO A 92 13.97 -3.89 -20.63
N GLU A 93 14.62 -3.17 -21.56
CA GLU A 93 14.04 -2.47 -22.74
C GLU A 93 13.20 -3.32 -23.71
N ASN A 94 13.28 -4.65 -23.65
CA ASN A 94 12.70 -5.58 -24.65
C ASN A 94 11.17 -5.79 -24.53
N GLN A 95 10.41 -4.78 -24.11
CA GLN A 95 9.00 -4.93 -23.70
C GLN A 95 8.10 -3.80 -24.19
N THR A 96 6.79 -4.08 -24.29
CA THR A 96 5.81 -3.14 -24.85
C THR A 96 5.47 -2.00 -23.88
N GLN A 97 5.28 -0.79 -24.40
CA GLN A 97 5.15 0.44 -23.60
C GLN A 97 4.02 0.43 -22.55
N PHE A 98 2.89 -0.23 -22.83
CA PHE A 98 1.81 -0.41 -21.85
C PHE A 98 2.18 -1.39 -20.74
N ALA A 99 2.90 -2.46 -21.07
CA ALA A 99 3.46 -3.37 -20.08
C ALA A 99 4.54 -2.64 -19.25
N MET A 100 5.31 -1.71 -19.84
CA MET A 100 6.30 -0.92 -19.11
C MET A 100 5.71 -0.10 -17.96
N ALA A 101 4.59 0.59 -18.14
CA ALA A 101 3.96 1.32 -17.04
C ALA A 101 3.55 0.38 -15.89
N TYR A 102 2.93 -0.75 -16.21
CA TYR A 102 2.52 -1.78 -15.24
C TYR A 102 3.71 -2.38 -14.48
N TYR A 103 4.76 -2.79 -15.20
CA TYR A 103 5.96 -3.36 -14.58
C TYR A 103 6.76 -2.34 -13.78
N VAL A 104 6.86 -1.07 -14.22
CA VAL A 104 7.51 -0.01 -13.44
C VAL A 104 6.80 0.18 -12.10
N ILE A 105 5.47 0.28 -12.10
CA ILE A 105 4.69 0.43 -10.87
C ILE A 105 4.91 -0.78 -9.93
N ASN A 106 4.73 -2.00 -10.44
CA ASN A 106 4.78 -3.20 -9.59
C ASN A 106 6.20 -3.57 -9.13
N TYR A 107 7.22 -3.48 -10.00
CA TYR A 107 8.60 -3.75 -9.59
C TYR A 107 9.17 -2.65 -8.69
N SER A 108 8.60 -1.44 -8.68
CA SER A 108 8.97 -0.41 -7.70
C SER A 108 8.61 -0.79 -6.27
N LYS A 109 7.59 -1.63 -6.04
CA LYS A 109 7.29 -2.22 -4.71
C LYS A 109 8.51 -2.93 -4.10
N LEU A 110 9.41 -3.46 -4.93
CA LEU A 110 10.61 -4.19 -4.48
C LEU A 110 11.61 -3.28 -3.73
N ARG A 111 11.54 -1.95 -3.91
CA ARG A 111 12.31 -0.96 -3.12
C ARG A 111 11.94 -0.95 -1.64
N ILE A 112 10.79 -1.52 -1.25
CA ILE A 112 10.40 -1.64 0.17
C ILE A 112 11.44 -2.44 0.97
N TRP A 113 12.15 -3.39 0.35
CA TRP A 113 13.26 -4.10 1.01
C TRP A 113 14.47 -3.20 1.35
N GLU A 114 14.54 -1.98 0.82
CA GLU A 114 15.57 -0.98 1.19
C GLU A 114 15.22 -0.23 2.50
N PHE A 115 14.10 -0.57 3.15
CA PHE A 115 13.66 0.05 4.40
C PHE A 115 14.31 -0.64 5.60
N VAL A 116 15.65 -0.71 5.56
CA VAL A 116 16.52 -1.45 6.48
C VAL A 116 16.56 -0.88 7.90
N GLU A 117 15.86 0.21 8.18
CA GLU A 117 15.61 0.69 9.55
C GLU A 117 14.55 -0.14 10.31
N TYR A 118 13.79 -0.99 9.62
CA TYR A 118 12.84 -1.93 10.23
C TYR A 118 13.38 -3.36 10.20
N GLU A 119 13.32 -4.04 11.35
CA GLU A 119 13.64 -5.47 11.50
C GLU A 119 12.59 -6.35 10.82
N LYS A 120 11.31 -5.94 10.86
CA LYS A 120 10.19 -6.65 10.22
C LYS A 120 9.19 -5.69 9.60
N MET A 121 8.66 -6.09 8.45
CA MET A 121 7.62 -5.34 7.75
C MET A 121 6.50 -6.27 7.32
N ILE A 122 5.25 -5.79 7.43
CA ILE A 122 4.09 -6.44 6.82
C ILE A 122 3.62 -5.54 5.69
N TYR A 123 3.76 -6.02 4.45
CA TYR A 123 3.23 -5.33 3.28
C TYR A 123 1.73 -5.57 3.14
N LEU A 124 0.97 -4.50 2.88
CA LEU A 124 -0.45 -4.53 2.54
C LEU A 124 -0.68 -3.60 1.34
N ASP A 125 -1.31 -4.08 0.27
CA ASP A 125 -1.66 -3.23 -0.87
C ASP A 125 -2.66 -2.13 -0.48
N GLY A 126 -2.68 -1.02 -1.25
CA GLY A 126 -3.51 0.15 -0.96
C GLY A 126 -5.03 -0.09 -1.09
N ASP A 127 -5.44 -1.27 -1.53
CA ASP A 127 -6.82 -1.77 -1.63
C ASP A 127 -7.12 -2.91 -0.64
N ILE A 128 -6.29 -3.07 0.39
CA ILE A 128 -6.53 -3.95 1.54
C ILE A 128 -7.19 -3.17 2.69
N GLN A 129 -8.12 -3.82 3.38
CA GLN A 129 -8.67 -3.35 4.64
C GLN A 129 -8.41 -4.33 5.79
N VAL A 130 -7.89 -3.80 6.88
CA VAL A 130 -7.74 -4.53 8.16
C VAL A 130 -8.99 -4.30 9.01
N TYR A 131 -9.57 -5.39 9.52
CA TYR A 131 -10.78 -5.43 10.36
C TYR A 131 -10.54 -5.89 11.79
N ASP A 132 -9.55 -6.76 12.00
CA ASP A 132 -9.07 -7.22 13.32
C ASP A 132 -7.57 -6.95 13.45
N ASN A 133 -7.06 -6.89 14.69
CA ASN A 133 -5.64 -6.70 14.93
C ASN A 133 -4.82 -7.92 14.44
N ILE A 134 -3.73 -7.63 13.72
CA ILE A 134 -2.79 -8.61 13.16
C ILE A 134 -1.34 -8.36 13.58
N ASP A 135 -1.11 -7.56 14.63
CA ASP A 135 0.22 -7.22 15.13
C ASP A 135 1.03 -8.45 15.60
N HIS A 136 0.34 -9.53 15.98
CA HIS A 136 0.97 -10.80 16.36
C HIS A 136 1.68 -11.50 15.18
N LEU A 137 1.45 -11.07 13.93
CA LEU A 137 2.21 -11.56 12.78
C LEU A 137 3.68 -11.08 12.82
N PHE A 138 4.00 -9.98 13.50
CA PHE A 138 5.39 -9.56 13.72
C PHE A 138 6.14 -10.48 14.71
N ASP A 139 5.42 -11.24 15.53
CA ASP A 139 6.01 -12.21 16.46
C ASP A 139 6.38 -13.54 15.77
N LEU A 140 6.10 -13.69 14.46
CA LEU A 140 6.49 -14.87 13.68
C LEU A 140 8.02 -15.00 13.52
N PRO A 141 8.59 -16.23 13.50
CA PRO A 141 10.03 -16.46 13.39
C PRO A 141 10.72 -15.79 12.20
N ASP A 142 11.94 -15.30 12.44
CA ASP A 142 12.77 -14.62 11.44
C ASP A 142 13.28 -15.58 10.36
N GLY A 143 13.75 -15.02 9.23
CA GLY A 143 14.35 -15.81 8.15
C GLY A 143 13.35 -16.60 7.29
N GLN A 144 12.06 -16.26 7.37
CA GLN A 144 10.98 -16.81 6.55
C GLN A 144 10.23 -15.68 5.84
N PHE A 145 9.64 -15.98 4.68
CA PHE A 145 8.73 -15.09 3.95
C PHE A 145 7.30 -15.58 4.13
N TYR A 146 6.50 -14.84 4.89
CA TYR A 146 5.11 -15.20 5.19
C TYR A 146 4.15 -14.49 4.22
N ALA A 147 3.34 -15.27 3.51
CA ALA A 147 2.25 -14.73 2.68
C ALA A 147 1.09 -15.73 2.58
N VAL A 148 -0.12 -15.22 2.36
CA VAL A 148 -1.28 -16.07 2.03
C VAL A 148 -1.08 -16.66 0.64
N MET A 149 -1.41 -17.95 0.49
CA MET A 149 -1.32 -18.65 -0.80
C MET A 149 -2.50 -18.26 -1.68
N ASP A 150 -2.24 -17.56 -2.77
CA ASP A 150 -3.27 -17.06 -3.70
C ASP A 150 -3.83 -18.17 -4.62
N CYS A 151 -2.99 -19.16 -4.98
CA CYS A 151 -3.41 -20.38 -5.65
C CYS A 151 -2.44 -21.55 -5.35
N PHE A 152 -2.93 -22.79 -5.39
CA PHE A 152 -2.16 -24.00 -5.07
C PHE A 152 -1.13 -24.34 -6.19
N CYS A 153 0.12 -23.89 -6.06
CA CYS A 153 1.22 -24.25 -6.98
C CYS A 153 2.54 -24.56 -6.26
N GLU A 154 3.35 -25.49 -6.82
CA GLU A 154 4.49 -26.13 -6.14
C GLU A 154 5.87 -25.41 -6.28
N LYS A 155 6.82 -25.83 -5.43
CA LYS A 155 8.10 -25.15 -5.09
C LYS A 155 9.28 -25.38 -6.07
N THR A 156 10.30 -24.49 -6.06
CA THR A 156 11.72 -24.69 -6.49
C THR A 156 12.64 -23.43 -6.33
N CYS A 157 13.79 -23.54 -5.64
CA CYS A 157 14.86 -22.59 -5.19
C CYS A 157 15.32 -21.37 -6.07
N LEU A 158 16.12 -20.34 -5.67
CA LEU A 158 17.18 -20.07 -4.63
C LEU A 158 17.27 -18.54 -4.19
N PRO A 159 18.16 -18.06 -3.25
CA PRO A 159 17.94 -16.80 -2.46
C PRO A 159 18.99 -15.63 -2.46
N THR A 160 18.57 -14.44 -1.93
CA THR A 160 19.26 -13.48 -0.98
C THR A 160 19.38 -11.98 -1.40
N TYR A 161 18.71 -11.06 -0.69
CA TYR A 161 18.57 -9.58 -0.87
C TYR A 161 19.24 -8.86 -2.07
N HIS A 162 20.57 -8.76 -2.16
CA HIS A 162 21.24 -8.11 -3.31
C HIS A 162 20.96 -8.79 -4.66
N ASP A 163 20.54 -10.05 -4.59
CA ASP A 163 20.06 -10.82 -5.72
C ASP A 163 18.68 -10.37 -6.20
N LEU A 164 17.87 -9.64 -5.43
CA LEU A 164 16.47 -9.36 -5.78
C LEU A 164 16.35 -8.52 -7.07
N LEU A 165 16.90 -7.30 -7.11
CA LEU A 165 16.90 -6.47 -8.32
C LEU A 165 17.76 -7.04 -9.45
N LYS A 166 18.70 -7.93 -9.15
CA LYS A 166 19.57 -8.59 -10.13
C LYS A 166 18.88 -9.78 -10.81
N THR A 167 18.17 -10.59 -10.04
CA THR A 167 17.33 -11.68 -10.51
C THR A 167 16.13 -11.14 -11.27
N LEU A 168 15.61 -9.97 -10.91
CA LEU A 168 14.62 -9.25 -11.72
C LEU A 168 15.12 -8.95 -13.15
N GLN A 169 16.39 -8.57 -13.33
CA GLN A 169 16.96 -8.28 -14.66
C GLN A 169 17.06 -9.51 -15.57
N VAL A 170 17.10 -10.73 -15.00
CA VAL A 170 17.23 -11.99 -15.75
C VAL A 170 15.95 -12.85 -15.74
N THR A 171 14.94 -12.47 -14.93
CA THR A 171 13.65 -13.18 -14.86
C THR A 171 12.77 -12.76 -16.03
N PRO A 172 12.23 -13.70 -16.83
CA PRO A 172 11.24 -13.38 -17.86
C PRO A 172 10.01 -12.69 -17.24
N PRO A 173 9.55 -11.55 -17.80
CA PRO A 173 8.37 -10.86 -17.29
C PRO A 173 7.12 -11.73 -17.41
N THR A 174 6.26 -11.70 -16.39
CA THR A 174 5.02 -12.49 -16.33
C THR A 174 3.78 -11.60 -16.17
N PRO A 175 2.57 -12.08 -16.48
CA PRO A 175 1.33 -11.32 -16.27
C PRO A 175 1.13 -10.82 -14.83
N PHE A 176 1.69 -11.50 -13.82
CA PHE A 176 1.60 -11.11 -12.41
C PHE A 176 2.95 -10.62 -11.84
N ALA A 177 3.71 -9.88 -12.67
CA ALA A 177 4.85 -9.03 -12.32
C ALA A 177 5.58 -9.36 -11.00
N GLU A 178 5.31 -8.60 -9.93
CA GLU A 178 5.98 -8.75 -8.64
C GLU A 178 5.53 -10.00 -7.89
N GLN A 179 4.26 -10.40 -8.01
CA GLN A 179 3.71 -11.57 -7.31
C GLN A 179 4.39 -12.86 -7.77
N ASP A 180 4.50 -13.08 -9.08
CA ASP A 180 5.21 -14.25 -9.63
C ASP A 180 6.71 -14.20 -9.30
N PHE A 181 7.32 -13.02 -9.41
CA PHE A 181 8.72 -12.81 -9.04
C PHE A 181 8.99 -13.16 -7.57
N LEU A 182 8.15 -12.68 -6.64
CA LEU A 182 8.25 -12.98 -5.20
C LEU A 182 8.02 -14.47 -4.92
N ASN A 183 7.04 -15.10 -5.59
CA ASN A 183 6.80 -16.54 -5.50
C ASN A 183 8.02 -17.34 -5.94
N MET A 184 8.66 -16.97 -7.05
CA MET A 184 9.90 -17.60 -7.55
C MET A 184 11.07 -17.39 -6.59
N TYR A 185 11.26 -16.17 -6.10
CA TYR A 185 12.42 -15.76 -5.32
C TYR A 185 12.41 -16.27 -3.87
N PHE A 186 11.26 -16.24 -3.19
CA PHE A 186 11.15 -16.59 -1.77
C PHE A 186 10.76 -18.05 -1.49
N ARG A 187 10.61 -18.85 -2.53
CA ARG A 187 10.10 -20.24 -2.53
C ARG A 187 10.67 -21.20 -1.49
N ASP A 188 11.96 -21.07 -1.17
CA ASP A 188 12.66 -21.92 -0.19
C ASP A 188 12.34 -21.53 1.27
N ILE A 189 12.09 -20.24 1.50
CA ILE A 189 11.77 -19.68 2.83
C ILE A 189 10.29 -19.31 2.96
N TYR A 190 9.47 -19.65 1.96
CA TYR A 190 8.04 -19.38 1.95
C TYR A 190 7.31 -20.22 2.99
N CYS A 191 6.60 -19.53 3.88
CA CYS A 191 5.76 -20.13 4.91
C CYS A 191 4.31 -19.62 4.74
N PRO A 192 3.34 -20.47 4.36
CA PRO A 192 1.98 -20.04 4.12
C PRO A 192 1.29 -19.63 5.43
N ILE A 193 0.60 -18.49 5.41
CA ILE A 193 -0.29 -18.06 6.51
C ILE A 193 -1.78 -18.23 6.12
N PRO A 194 -2.69 -18.42 7.10
CA PRO A 194 -4.11 -18.64 6.83
C PRO A 194 -4.80 -17.55 5.98
N PRO A 195 -5.76 -17.89 5.11
CA PRO A 195 -6.40 -16.94 4.20
C PRO A 195 -7.22 -15.83 4.89
N ILE A 196 -7.53 -15.98 6.18
CA ILE A 196 -8.14 -14.90 7.00
C ILE A 196 -7.26 -13.64 7.11
N TYR A 197 -5.96 -13.74 6.80
CA TYR A 197 -5.00 -12.64 6.75
C TYR A 197 -4.87 -11.97 5.37
N ASN A 198 -5.56 -12.49 4.34
CA ASN A 198 -5.69 -11.86 3.03
C ASN A 198 -6.86 -12.48 2.26
N LEU A 199 -8.11 -12.13 2.61
CA LEU A 199 -9.26 -12.61 1.84
C LEU A 199 -9.34 -11.88 0.50
N VAL A 200 -8.87 -12.55 -0.55
CA VAL A 200 -9.17 -12.22 -1.96
C VAL A 200 -10.67 -12.42 -2.19
N LEU A 201 -11.38 -11.33 -2.52
CA LEU A 201 -12.86 -11.35 -2.62
C LEU A 201 -13.41 -12.40 -3.59
N ALA A 202 -12.65 -12.76 -4.64
CA ALA A 202 -13.07 -13.77 -5.61
C ALA A 202 -13.35 -15.15 -4.98
N MET A 203 -12.75 -15.44 -3.82
CA MET A 203 -13.02 -16.68 -3.08
C MET A 203 -14.46 -16.79 -2.59
N LEU A 204 -15.18 -15.68 -2.40
CA LEU A 204 -16.59 -15.68 -1.99
C LEU A 204 -17.54 -16.30 -3.04
N TRP A 205 -17.13 -16.35 -4.32
CA TRP A 205 -17.90 -16.99 -5.38
C TRP A 205 -17.18 -18.14 -6.09
N ARG A 206 -15.84 -18.20 -6.03
CA ARG A 206 -15.06 -19.36 -6.49
C ARG A 206 -15.12 -20.53 -5.49
N HIS A 207 -15.05 -20.26 -4.19
CA HIS A 207 -14.95 -21.25 -3.11
C HIS A 207 -15.73 -20.85 -1.83
N PRO A 208 -17.03 -20.50 -1.93
CA PRO A 208 -17.83 -20.04 -0.78
C PRO A 208 -17.83 -21.01 0.41
N GLU A 209 -17.72 -22.31 0.16
CA GLU A 209 -17.67 -23.38 1.16
C GLU A 209 -16.45 -23.30 2.10
N ASN A 210 -15.40 -22.59 1.70
CA ASN A 210 -14.16 -22.44 2.46
C ASN A 210 -14.05 -21.11 3.23
N ILE A 211 -15.04 -20.20 3.10
CA ILE A 211 -14.93 -18.82 3.62
C ILE A 211 -15.91 -18.55 4.77
N HIS A 212 -15.34 -18.46 5.97
CA HIS A 212 -16.01 -18.03 7.20
C HIS A 212 -15.74 -16.54 7.44
N LEU A 213 -16.61 -15.68 6.90
CA LEU A 213 -16.46 -14.20 6.92
C LEU A 213 -16.35 -13.58 8.32
N ASP A 214 -16.88 -14.26 9.33
CA ASP A 214 -16.81 -13.93 10.75
C ASP A 214 -15.41 -14.11 11.36
N HIS A 215 -14.55 -14.92 10.73
CA HIS A 215 -13.15 -15.11 11.14
C HIS A 215 -12.14 -14.30 10.30
N VAL A 216 -12.59 -13.57 9.28
CA VAL A 216 -11.73 -12.85 8.34
C VAL A 216 -11.24 -11.53 8.94
N LYS A 217 -9.91 -11.43 9.09
CA LYS A 217 -9.23 -10.27 9.69
C LYS A 217 -8.85 -9.20 8.67
N VAL A 218 -8.59 -9.61 7.44
CA VAL A 218 -8.07 -8.76 6.36
C VAL A 218 -8.78 -9.11 5.06
N VAL A 219 -9.22 -8.10 4.31
CA VAL A 219 -9.92 -8.25 3.03
C VAL A 219 -9.19 -7.46 1.95
N HIS A 220 -8.97 -8.10 0.81
CA HIS A 220 -8.31 -7.51 -0.36
C HIS A 220 -9.34 -7.27 -1.47
N TYR A 221 -9.59 -6.00 -1.75
CA TYR A 221 -10.55 -5.55 -2.74
C TYR A 221 -9.93 -5.55 -4.15
N CYS A 222 -9.17 -6.60 -4.49
CA CYS A 222 -8.48 -6.73 -5.77
C CYS A 222 -9.47 -6.75 -6.95
N ALA A 223 -10.51 -7.59 -6.88
CA ALA A 223 -11.46 -7.87 -7.95
C ALA A 223 -12.06 -6.61 -8.61
N ALA A 224 -12.31 -6.68 -9.93
CA ALA A 224 -12.90 -5.60 -10.70
C ALA A 224 -14.24 -5.11 -10.11
N GLY A 225 -14.42 -3.79 -10.01
CA GLY A 225 -15.58 -3.16 -9.38
C GLY A 225 -15.61 -3.19 -7.85
N SER A 226 -14.73 -3.96 -7.19
CA SER A 226 -14.81 -4.17 -5.73
C SER A 226 -14.19 -3.06 -4.88
N LYS A 227 -13.30 -2.22 -5.44
CA LYS A 227 -12.68 -1.08 -4.74
C LYS A 227 -13.77 -0.23 -4.06
N PRO A 228 -13.84 -0.12 -2.71
CA PRO A 228 -14.98 0.49 -2.03
C PRO A 228 -15.30 1.93 -2.43
N TRP A 229 -14.26 2.70 -2.80
CA TRP A 229 -14.38 4.09 -3.27
C TRP A 229 -14.78 4.25 -4.75
N ARG A 230 -14.82 3.16 -5.53
CA ARG A 230 -15.32 3.09 -6.92
C ARG A 230 -16.53 2.16 -7.06
N TYR A 231 -17.02 1.58 -5.97
CA TYR A 231 -18.02 0.51 -6.00
C TYR A 231 -19.37 0.99 -6.57
N THR A 232 -19.77 0.43 -7.71
CA THR A 232 -21.08 0.72 -8.32
C THR A 232 -22.11 -0.39 -8.12
N GLY A 233 -21.66 -1.60 -7.78
CA GLY A 233 -22.49 -2.79 -7.63
C GLY A 233 -23.03 -3.36 -8.95
N LYS A 234 -22.46 -2.95 -10.10
CA LYS A 234 -22.90 -3.36 -11.44
C LYS A 234 -21.96 -4.37 -12.11
N GLU A 235 -20.71 -4.43 -11.65
CA GLU A 235 -19.69 -5.33 -12.14
C GLU A 235 -19.97 -6.77 -11.68
N GLU A 236 -19.33 -7.76 -12.32
CA GLU A 236 -19.62 -9.17 -12.08
C GLU A 236 -19.42 -9.55 -10.60
N ASN A 237 -20.39 -10.26 -10.01
CA ASN A 237 -20.44 -10.64 -8.59
C ASN A 237 -20.49 -9.47 -7.59
N MET A 238 -20.52 -8.20 -8.02
CA MET A 238 -20.57 -7.05 -7.11
C MET A 238 -21.96 -6.81 -6.52
N ASP A 239 -23.02 -7.39 -7.08
CA ASP A 239 -24.39 -7.27 -6.58
C ASP A 239 -24.69 -8.13 -5.34
N ARG A 240 -23.76 -9.02 -4.96
CA ARG A 240 -23.92 -9.95 -3.82
C ARG A 240 -24.03 -9.25 -2.47
N GLY A 241 -24.74 -9.90 -1.54
CA GLY A 241 -24.99 -9.36 -0.19
C GLY A 241 -23.74 -9.28 0.70
N ASP A 242 -22.82 -10.25 0.56
CA ASP A 242 -21.54 -10.26 1.27
C ASP A 242 -20.59 -9.14 0.81
N ILE A 243 -20.48 -8.91 -0.50
CA ILE A 243 -19.74 -7.78 -1.07
C ILE A 243 -20.32 -6.45 -0.60
N LYS A 244 -21.65 -6.27 -0.67
CA LYS A 244 -22.34 -5.06 -0.17
C LYS A 244 -22.07 -4.82 1.31
N MET A 245 -22.10 -5.86 2.13
CA MET A 245 -21.73 -5.79 3.55
C MET A 245 -20.26 -5.37 3.74
N LEU A 246 -19.32 -5.94 3.00
CA LEU A 246 -17.89 -5.63 3.09
C LEU A 246 -17.56 -4.22 2.61
N VAL A 247 -18.23 -3.73 1.56
CA VAL A 247 -18.10 -2.33 1.11
C VAL A 247 -18.68 -1.37 2.15
N LYS A 248 -19.84 -1.70 2.76
CA LYS A 248 -20.40 -0.93 3.87
C LYS A 248 -19.44 -0.89 5.07
N LYS A 249 -18.87 -2.04 5.49
CA LYS A 249 -17.88 -2.11 6.58
C LYS A 249 -16.66 -1.22 6.31
N TRP A 250 -16.22 -1.10 5.05
CA TRP A 250 -15.13 -0.20 4.68
C TRP A 250 -15.52 1.27 4.85
N TRP A 251 -16.69 1.67 4.34
CA TRP A 251 -17.20 3.04 4.50
C TRP A 251 -17.49 3.41 5.96
N ASP A 252 -17.96 2.45 6.78
CA ASP A 252 -18.13 2.59 8.23
C ASP A 252 -16.79 2.81 8.98
N ILE A 253 -15.64 2.55 8.35
CA ILE A 253 -14.30 2.88 8.86
C ILE A 253 -13.83 4.23 8.29
N CYS A 254 -13.97 4.42 6.97
CA CYS A 254 -13.49 5.62 6.29
C CYS A 254 -14.18 6.89 6.81
N ASN A 255 -15.50 6.82 7.03
CA ASN A 255 -16.33 7.94 7.50
C ASN A 255 -16.32 8.11 9.04
N ASP A 256 -15.58 7.30 9.78
CA ASP A 256 -15.47 7.45 11.24
C ASP A 256 -14.46 8.57 11.56
N GLU A 257 -14.98 9.73 11.96
CA GLU A 257 -14.20 10.91 12.34
C GLU A 257 -13.40 10.69 13.64
N THR A 258 -13.81 9.74 14.49
CA THR A 258 -13.06 9.41 15.72
C THR A 258 -11.74 8.71 15.42
N LEU A 259 -11.61 8.18 14.20
CA LEU A 259 -10.40 7.61 13.63
C LEU A 259 -9.55 8.63 12.86
N ASP A 260 -9.87 9.92 12.80
CA ASP A 260 -8.96 10.91 12.22
C ASP A 260 -7.77 11.22 13.15
N HIS A 261 -6.64 11.66 12.57
CA HIS A 261 -5.42 11.87 13.34
C HIS A 261 -5.46 13.17 14.14
N LYS A 262 -5.61 13.05 15.46
CA LYS A 262 -5.89 14.16 16.40
C LYS A 262 -4.79 15.21 16.57
N ASN A 263 -3.64 15.08 15.90
CA ASN A 263 -2.61 16.12 15.88
C ASN A 263 -2.84 17.19 14.79
N TYR A 264 -3.93 17.11 14.02
CA TYR A 264 -4.39 18.22 13.19
C TYR A 264 -4.88 19.38 14.07
N VAL A 265 -3.96 20.25 14.46
CA VAL A 265 -4.29 21.59 14.97
C VAL A 265 -4.38 22.50 13.77
N ALA A 266 -5.60 22.90 13.39
CA ALA A 266 -5.81 23.92 12.38
C ALA A 266 -5.10 25.22 12.82
N PRO A 267 -4.48 25.99 11.91
CA PRO A 267 -4.07 27.35 12.21
C PRO A 267 -5.28 28.15 12.67
N ALA A 268 -5.22 28.73 13.86
CA ALA A 268 -6.33 29.46 14.44
C ALA A 268 -6.50 30.82 13.74
N GLU A 269 -7.36 30.89 12.71
CA GLU A 269 -8.01 32.10 12.23
C GLU A 269 -9.30 31.73 11.45
N ASP A 270 -10.45 32.03 12.06
CA ASP A 270 -11.84 32.04 11.55
C ASP A 270 -12.17 31.44 10.17
N THR A 271 -12.58 30.15 10.09
CA THR A 271 -13.75 29.65 9.30
C THR A 271 -13.96 28.12 9.39
N GLU A 272 -14.45 27.62 10.52
CA GLU A 272 -14.35 26.19 10.87
C GLU A 272 -15.44 25.23 10.35
N ALA A 273 -16.44 25.70 9.57
CA ALA A 273 -17.52 24.84 9.05
C ALA A 273 -17.41 24.50 7.54
N VAL A 274 -16.56 25.22 6.80
CA VAL A 274 -16.60 25.20 5.32
C VAL A 274 -15.69 24.14 4.70
N ASN A 275 -14.63 23.71 5.41
CA ASN A 275 -13.53 22.95 4.80
C ASN A 275 -13.79 21.44 4.68
N LEU A 276 -14.40 20.78 5.68
CA LEU A 276 -14.75 19.35 5.57
C LEU A 276 -15.82 19.11 4.49
N GLN A 277 -16.74 20.05 4.34
CA GLN A 277 -17.77 20.01 3.30
C GLN A 277 -17.16 20.24 1.90
N ARG A 278 -16.11 21.08 1.81
CA ARG A 278 -15.26 21.20 0.60
C ARG A 278 -14.45 19.94 0.31
N PHE A 279 -13.92 19.26 1.32
CA PHE A 279 -13.21 17.98 1.15
C PHE A 279 -14.12 16.90 0.57
N LEU A 280 -15.32 16.72 1.14
CA LEU A 280 -16.33 15.82 0.59
C LEU A 280 -16.80 16.24 -0.82
N ALA A 281 -16.94 17.55 -1.09
CA ALA A 281 -17.28 18.05 -2.42
C ALA A 281 -16.16 17.81 -3.45
N ALA A 282 -14.89 18.04 -3.11
CA ALA A 282 -13.76 17.78 -4.00
C ALA A 282 -13.60 16.28 -4.31
N LEU A 283 -13.86 15.41 -3.33
CA LEU A 283 -13.89 13.95 -3.51
C LEU A 283 -15.03 13.48 -4.43
N LEU A 284 -16.12 14.27 -4.55
CA LEU A 284 -17.24 14.07 -5.47
C LEU A 284 -16.97 14.68 -6.87
N GLU A 285 -16.35 15.86 -6.94
CA GLU A 285 -16.05 16.57 -8.19
C GLU A 285 -14.91 15.93 -9.00
N ALA A 286 -13.95 15.26 -8.35
CA ALA A 286 -12.86 14.55 -9.02
C ALA A 286 -13.29 13.32 -9.86
N GLY A 287 -14.59 13.03 -9.96
CA GLY A 287 -15.14 11.84 -10.64
C GLY A 287 -15.18 11.88 -12.16
N ILE A 288 -14.52 12.83 -12.84
CA ILE A 288 -14.53 12.94 -14.31
C ILE A 288 -13.15 13.31 -14.86
N PHE A 289 -12.34 12.32 -15.21
CA PHE A 289 -11.50 12.29 -16.43
C PHE A 289 -11.02 10.84 -16.70
N HIS A 290 -10.64 10.52 -17.93
CA HIS A 290 -10.34 9.14 -18.33
C HIS A 290 -8.96 8.65 -17.82
N ASP A 291 -8.98 7.83 -16.77
CA ASP A 291 -7.81 7.10 -16.27
C ASP A 291 -7.34 6.01 -17.26
N ILE A 292 -6.02 5.89 -17.43
CA ILE A 292 -5.39 4.70 -18.00
C ILE A 292 -5.40 3.61 -16.93
N THR A 293 -6.21 2.57 -17.12
CA THR A 293 -6.33 1.46 -16.18
C THR A 293 -5.06 0.60 -16.17
N ALA A 294 -4.36 0.58 -15.04
CA ALA A 294 -3.53 -0.59 -14.70
C ALA A 294 -4.46 -1.80 -14.49
N PRO A 295 -4.17 -2.97 -15.08
CA PRO A 295 -4.99 -4.17 -14.87
C PRO A 295 -4.89 -4.64 -13.42
N SER A 296 -6.00 -5.16 -12.89
CA SER A 296 -5.99 -5.92 -11.63
C SER A 296 -5.20 -7.21 -11.83
N ALA A 297 -4.23 -7.49 -10.96
CA ALA A 297 -3.84 -8.87 -10.70
C ALA A 297 -5.04 -9.60 -10.06
N ALA A 298 -5.38 -10.80 -10.54
CA ALA A 298 -6.56 -11.60 -10.16
C ALA A 298 -6.51 -13.03 -10.73
#